data_AF-A0A7S0KXX7-F1
#
_entry.id   AF-A0A7S0KXX7-F1
#
_cell.length_a   1.000
_cell.length_b   1.000
_cell.length_c   1.000
_cell.angle_alpha   90.00
_cell.angle_beta   90.00
_cell.angle_gamma   90.00
#
_symmetry.space_group_name_H-M   'P 1'
#
loop_
_entity.id
_entity.type
_entity.pdbx_description
1 polymer ?
#
loop_
_entity_poly.entity_id
_entity_poly.type
_entity_poly.pdbx_seq_one_letter_code
_entity_poly.pdbx_strand_id
1 'polypeptide(L)'
;MSASPVANVTPRMSLYGDKESASEFWVQKYERDARKNWDVFYKNNGDRFFKDRHYFGREWAHVFPAAAAAARRDDDDFSGDDDDDVDESDDDDDDVDPLDRMGNVERSRDDDERELGPAPRYAHPASTIHPFPGRVILEIGCGAGNSAFPLLDLDPRATVFCCDFSPRAVALVERRRRTLPADKRDRIVPFVCDVSREPLCGSNGGMIPPGCVDVCTMVFVLSAIAPDRMPDVLRNVSSVMRPGGAGRVLLRDYADGDLAQTRLGDKGDGRKLGDNHYVRGDGTRAFYFEKRFVKDLFRDRGMALEELTVHARAVTNRAAGRRMDRRWIQCSFASAEAPAAPLPPPPPPPEPEWRRRAREAEAAREARAKREEAERAAREEAARVEGERARAALSRCERKVLESFLDELRIAGRVTADEIAARLG
;
A
#
# COMPACT_ATOMS: atom_id res chain seq x y z
N MET A 1 14.20 43.03 45.04
CA MET A 1 13.85 41.71 44.48
C MET A 1 13.90 41.85 42.97
N SER A 2 14.95 41.31 42.36
CA SER A 2 15.29 41.51 40.94
C SER A 2 14.50 40.53 40.07
N ALA A 3 13.81 41.04 39.04
CA ALA A 3 13.13 40.22 38.05
C ALA A 3 14.07 39.99 36.86
N SER A 4 14.42 38.73 36.60
CA SER A 4 15.19 38.32 35.43
C SER A 4 14.30 38.23 34.19
N PRO A 5 14.76 38.62 32.99
CA PRO A 5 13.99 38.49 31.76
C PRO A 5 14.08 37.08 31.21
N VAL A 6 12.92 36.52 30.83
CA VAL A 6 12.77 35.23 30.16
C VAL A 6 13.33 35.36 28.74
N ALA A 7 14.40 34.61 28.43
CA ALA A 7 14.96 34.53 27.09
C ALA A 7 14.00 33.75 26.17
N ASN A 8 13.51 34.42 25.13
CA ASN A 8 12.70 33.83 24.08
C ASN A 8 13.64 33.00 23.18
N VAL A 9 13.65 31.67 23.35
CA VAL A 9 14.41 30.76 22.49
C VAL A 9 13.57 30.46 21.25
N THR A 10 13.88 31.12 20.14
CA THR A 10 13.42 30.71 18.82
C THR A 10 14.03 29.33 18.48
N PRO A 11 13.24 28.35 18.01
CA PRO A 11 13.78 27.05 17.62
C PRO A 11 14.61 27.26 16.36
N ARG A 12 15.91 26.98 16.47
CA ARG A 12 16.84 26.96 15.35
C ARG A 12 16.48 25.75 14.48
N MET A 13 15.85 25.97 13.32
CA MET A 13 15.66 24.92 12.32
C MET A 13 17.03 24.30 12.02
N SER A 14 17.21 23.03 12.39
CA SER A 14 18.36 22.25 11.97
C SER A 14 18.29 22.08 10.45
N LEU A 15 19.25 22.66 9.74
CA LEU A 15 19.43 22.50 8.29
C LEU A 15 20.06 21.14 7.92
N TYR A 16 20.23 20.25 8.89
CA TYR A 16 20.66 18.87 8.70
C TYR A 16 19.54 17.98 9.24
N GLY A 17 18.79 17.34 8.34
CA GLY A 17 17.85 16.29 8.72
C GLY A 17 18.60 15.15 9.41
N ASP A 18 17.93 14.48 10.36
CA ASP A 18 18.47 13.32 11.06
C ASP A 18 18.92 12.26 10.03
N LYS A 19 20.24 12.12 9.87
CA LYS A 19 20.86 11.17 8.92
C LYS A 19 20.47 9.70 9.17
N GLU A 20 19.87 9.40 10.33
CA GLU A 20 19.39 8.07 10.70
C GLU A 20 18.06 7.69 10.04
N SER A 21 17.24 8.67 9.64
CA SER A 21 15.89 8.43 9.12
C SER A 21 15.81 8.58 7.60
N ALA A 22 14.97 7.77 6.97
CA ALA A 22 14.66 7.90 5.55
C ALA A 22 13.98 9.25 5.28
N SER A 23 14.35 9.91 4.18
CA SER A 23 13.64 11.12 3.76
C SER A 23 12.19 10.81 3.39
N GLU A 24 11.32 11.81 3.48
CA GLU A 24 9.89 11.67 3.14
C GLU A 24 9.68 11.09 1.73
N PHE A 25 10.53 11.49 0.77
CA PHE A 25 10.52 10.93 -0.57
C PHE A 25 10.69 9.40 -0.58
N TRP A 26 11.64 8.87 0.22
CA TRP A 26 11.89 7.43 0.30
C TRP A 26 10.75 6.70 0.99
N VAL A 27 10.22 7.25 2.08
CA VAL A 27 9.04 6.69 2.76
C VAL A 27 7.86 6.55 1.79
N GLN A 28 7.51 7.62 1.08
CA GLN A 28 6.43 7.62 0.10
C GLN A 28 6.72 6.68 -1.09
N LYS A 29 7.99 6.60 -1.51
CA LYS A 29 8.39 5.70 -2.59
C LYS A 29 8.22 4.23 -2.20
N TYR A 30 8.65 3.82 -1.00
CA TYR A 30 8.50 2.44 -0.56
C TYR A 30 7.04 2.06 -0.30
N GLU A 31 6.20 3.00 0.12
CA GLU A 31 4.74 2.79 0.20
C GLU A 31 4.12 2.60 -1.19
N ARG A 32 4.44 3.45 -2.17
CA ARG A 32 3.92 3.32 -3.53
C ARG A 32 4.38 2.02 -4.19
N ASP A 33 5.66 1.69 -4.05
CA ASP A 33 6.28 0.55 -4.72
C ASP A 33 6.08 -0.78 -3.92
N ALA A 34 5.32 -0.77 -2.82
CA ALA A 34 5.21 -1.91 -1.89
C ALA A 34 4.76 -3.21 -2.58
N ARG A 35 3.67 -3.15 -3.36
CA ARG A 35 3.15 -4.31 -4.11
C ARG A 35 4.21 -4.87 -5.07
N LYS A 36 4.91 -3.98 -5.78
CA LYS A 36 5.94 -4.35 -6.74
C LYS A 36 7.11 -5.07 -6.07
N ASN A 37 7.57 -4.58 -4.91
CA ASN A 37 8.70 -5.19 -4.20
C ASN A 37 8.37 -6.63 -3.78
N TRP A 38 7.14 -6.87 -3.30
CA TRP A 38 6.67 -8.23 -3.00
C TRP A 38 6.44 -9.09 -4.25
N ASP A 39 5.93 -8.52 -5.34
CA ASP A 39 5.77 -9.27 -6.59
C ASP A 39 7.13 -9.75 -7.14
N VAL A 40 8.13 -8.88 -7.09
CA VAL A 40 9.53 -9.21 -7.41
C VAL A 40 10.09 -10.27 -6.46
N PHE A 41 9.81 -10.16 -5.16
CA PHE A 41 10.19 -11.18 -4.18
C PHE A 41 9.64 -12.56 -4.58
N TYR A 42 8.34 -12.68 -4.88
CA TYR A 42 7.75 -13.96 -5.30
C TYR A 42 8.21 -14.43 -6.68
N LYS A 43 8.55 -13.51 -7.59
CA LYS A 43 9.18 -13.86 -8.87
C LYS A 43 10.52 -14.58 -8.65
N ASN A 44 11.34 -14.08 -7.74
CA ASN A 44 12.68 -14.61 -7.51
C ASN A 44 12.66 -15.90 -6.68
N ASN A 45 11.78 -15.96 -5.69
CA ASN A 45 11.77 -17.03 -4.68
C ASN A 45 10.78 -18.16 -4.98
N GLY A 46 9.67 -17.87 -5.66
CA GLY A 46 8.59 -18.82 -5.90
C GLY A 46 8.03 -19.39 -4.58
N ASP A 47 7.92 -20.71 -4.51
CA ASP A 47 7.41 -21.48 -3.38
C ASP A 47 8.51 -22.13 -2.51
N ARG A 48 9.79 -21.80 -2.76
CA ARG A 48 10.95 -22.44 -2.10
C ARG A 48 11.39 -21.75 -0.81
N PHE A 49 10.94 -20.52 -0.57
CA PHE A 49 11.46 -19.70 0.52
C PHE A 49 10.84 -20.04 1.89
N PHE A 50 9.55 -20.31 1.94
CA PHE A 50 8.85 -20.63 3.18
C PHE A 50 8.47 -22.12 3.22
N LYS A 51 8.63 -22.74 4.40
CA LYS A 51 8.12 -24.08 4.72
C LYS A 51 6.66 -24.00 5.15
N ASP A 52 5.93 -25.10 4.97
CA ASP A 52 4.55 -25.23 5.44
C ASP A 52 4.46 -25.13 6.97
N ARG A 53 3.42 -24.42 7.45
CA ARG A 53 3.23 -24.04 8.86
C ARG A 53 2.22 -24.95 9.53
N HIS A 54 2.69 -26.03 10.15
CA HIS A 54 1.84 -27.03 10.81
C HIS A 54 1.58 -26.77 12.31
N TYR A 55 2.08 -25.64 12.85
CA TYR A 55 2.01 -25.38 14.29
C TYR A 55 0.67 -24.82 14.78
N PHE A 56 -0.29 -24.50 13.90
CA PHE A 56 -1.54 -23.83 14.29
C PHE A 56 -2.35 -24.60 15.34
N GLY A 57 -2.45 -25.92 15.20
CA GLY A 57 -3.19 -26.76 16.15
C GLY A 57 -2.58 -26.78 17.55
N ARG A 58 -1.25 -26.64 17.65
CA ARG A 58 -0.51 -26.62 18.92
C ARG A 58 -0.48 -25.22 19.53
N GLU A 59 -0.15 -24.21 18.73
CA GLU A 59 0.10 -22.85 19.20
C GLU A 59 -1.17 -22.01 19.40
N TRP A 60 -2.28 -22.38 18.76
CA TRP A 60 -3.62 -21.80 19.00
C TRP A 60 -4.65 -22.90 19.32
N ALA A 61 -4.30 -23.77 20.27
CA ALA A 61 -5.13 -24.91 20.67
C ALA A 61 -6.56 -24.52 21.09
N HIS A 62 -6.76 -23.33 21.68
CA HIS A 62 -8.09 -22.81 22.04
C HIS A 62 -8.98 -22.50 20.82
N VAL A 63 -8.37 -22.20 19.68
CA VAL A 63 -9.08 -21.95 18.40
C VAL A 63 -9.22 -23.22 17.58
N PHE A 64 -8.27 -24.15 17.70
CA PHE A 64 -8.28 -25.44 17.01
C PHE A 64 -8.28 -26.64 17.99
N PRO A 65 -9.31 -26.78 18.86
CA PRO A 65 -9.30 -27.77 19.94
C PRO A 65 -9.31 -29.22 19.43
N ALA A 66 -9.97 -29.50 18.30
CA ALA A 66 -10.00 -30.83 17.71
C ALA A 66 -8.60 -31.29 17.25
N ALA A 67 -7.79 -30.37 16.72
CA ALA A 67 -6.42 -30.67 16.32
C ALA A 67 -5.50 -30.85 17.52
N ALA A 68 -5.65 -30.00 18.56
CA ALA A 68 -4.90 -30.14 19.80
C ALA A 68 -5.17 -31.49 20.50
N ALA A 69 -6.41 -31.98 20.44
CA ALA A 69 -6.79 -33.28 20.98
C ALA A 69 -6.22 -34.46 20.17
N ALA A 70 -6.03 -34.31 18.85
CA ALA A 70 -5.41 -35.32 18.01
C ALA A 70 -3.90 -35.42 18.29
N ALA A 71 -3.18 -34.29 18.37
CA ALA A 71 -1.75 -34.26 18.63
C ALA A 71 -1.36 -34.94 19.96
N ARG A 72 -2.17 -34.76 21.03
CA ARG A 72 -1.91 -35.40 22.33
C ARG A 72 -2.00 -36.93 22.30
N ARG A 73 -2.71 -37.52 21.33
CA ARG A 73 -2.84 -38.98 21.21
C ARG A 73 -1.62 -39.63 20.57
N ASP A 74 -0.86 -38.87 19.79
CA ASP A 74 0.36 -39.35 19.14
C ASP A 74 1.57 -39.26 20.08
N ASP A 75 1.58 -38.29 21.02
CA ASP A 75 2.64 -38.14 22.03
C ASP A 75 2.58 -39.23 23.14
N ASP A 76 1.42 -39.84 23.39
CA ASP A 76 1.22 -40.87 24.43
C ASP A 76 1.72 -42.28 24.00
N ASP A 77 2.16 -42.48 22.75
CA ASP A 77 2.67 -43.76 22.21
C ASP A 77 4.21 -43.77 22.02
N PHE A 78 4.91 -42.70 22.41
CA PHE A 78 6.38 -42.61 22.32
C PHE A 78 7.00 -42.31 23.68
N SER A 79 7.01 -43.30 24.57
CA SER A 79 7.96 -43.31 25.70
C SER A 79 9.32 -43.77 25.19
N GLY A 80 10.12 -42.84 24.66
CA GLY A 80 11.50 -43.06 24.29
C GLY A 80 12.28 -41.77 24.53
N ASP A 81 13.23 -41.83 25.47
CA ASP A 81 14.32 -40.88 25.57
C ASP A 81 15.01 -40.81 24.19
N ASP A 82 14.83 -39.72 23.46
CA ASP A 82 15.70 -39.34 22.36
C ASP A 82 15.95 -37.83 22.49
N ASP A 83 17.12 -37.51 23.03
CA ASP A 83 17.78 -36.24 22.82
C ASP A 83 17.73 -35.91 21.32
N ASP A 84 17.12 -34.79 20.95
CA ASP A 84 17.05 -34.31 19.57
C ASP A 84 18.46 -33.96 19.04
N ASP A 85 19.19 -34.99 18.59
CA ASP A 85 20.33 -34.90 17.70
C ASP A 85 19.83 -34.46 16.32
N VAL A 86 19.65 -33.14 16.17
CA VAL A 86 19.51 -32.53 14.85
C VAL A 86 20.90 -32.43 14.23
N ASP A 87 21.20 -33.35 13.32
CA ASP A 87 22.30 -33.30 12.36
C ASP A 87 22.09 -32.10 11.43
N GLU A 88 22.77 -30.99 11.74
CA GLU A 88 22.81 -29.79 10.93
C GLU A 88 23.96 -29.91 9.92
N SER A 89 23.67 -30.44 8.74
CA SER A 89 24.47 -30.20 7.54
C SER A 89 23.70 -29.25 6.62
N ASP A 90 23.60 -27.98 7.00
CA ASP A 90 23.24 -26.90 6.09
C ASP A 90 24.41 -25.92 6.03
N ASP A 91 25.31 -26.20 5.09
CA ASP A 91 26.40 -25.32 4.70
C ASP A 91 25.86 -24.01 4.08
N ASP A 92 26.49 -22.93 4.53
CA ASP A 92 26.77 -21.66 3.87
C ASP A 92 25.77 -20.47 3.93
N ASP A 93 26.24 -19.43 4.65
CA ASP A 93 25.93 -17.99 4.60
C ASP A 93 24.85 -17.35 5.51
N ASP A 94 24.39 -17.98 6.60
CA ASP A 94 23.33 -17.42 7.47
C ASP A 94 23.77 -16.42 8.54
N ASP A 95 24.33 -15.28 8.11
CA ASP A 95 24.70 -14.17 9.01
C ASP A 95 23.86 -12.90 8.83
N VAL A 96 22.79 -12.96 8.04
CA VAL A 96 21.91 -11.85 7.68
C VAL A 96 20.47 -12.38 7.59
N ASP A 97 19.45 -11.61 8.01
CA ASP A 97 18.04 -11.97 7.78
C ASP A 97 17.89 -12.43 6.31
N PRO A 98 17.29 -13.60 6.00
CA PRO A 98 17.14 -14.06 4.61
C PRO A 98 16.54 -13.00 3.67
N LEU A 99 15.81 -12.03 4.21
CA LEU A 99 15.23 -10.89 3.50
C LEU A 99 16.18 -9.69 3.34
N ASP A 100 17.28 -9.62 4.11
CA ASP A 100 18.37 -8.64 3.97
C ASP A 100 19.50 -9.12 3.02
N ARG A 101 19.52 -10.40 2.61
CA ARG A 101 20.51 -10.97 1.67
C ARG A 101 20.37 -10.47 0.22
N MET A 102 19.33 -9.72 -0.12
CA MET A 102 19.05 -9.36 -1.51
C MET A 102 19.67 -8.01 -1.88
N GLY A 103 20.56 -8.04 -2.87
CA GLY A 103 21.08 -6.84 -3.54
C GLY A 103 19.98 -6.11 -4.32
N ASN A 104 20.23 -4.83 -4.61
CA ASN A 104 19.33 -3.94 -5.34
C ASN A 104 18.71 -4.63 -6.57
N VAL A 105 17.38 -4.76 -6.60
CA VAL A 105 16.69 -5.36 -7.74
C VAL A 105 16.41 -4.30 -8.81
N GLU A 106 16.83 -4.59 -10.05
CA GLU A 106 16.57 -3.74 -11.20
C GLU A 106 15.07 -3.70 -11.57
N ARG A 107 14.63 -2.49 -11.94
CA ARG A 107 13.24 -2.06 -11.95
C ARG A 107 12.68 -2.11 -13.37
N SER A 108 11.69 -2.96 -13.63
CA SER A 108 10.79 -2.74 -14.77
C SER A 108 9.76 -1.66 -14.43
N ARG A 109 9.54 -0.71 -15.34
CA ARG A 109 8.37 0.18 -15.32
C ARG A 109 7.14 -0.63 -15.72
N ASP A 110 5.97 -0.12 -15.41
CA ASP A 110 4.66 -0.67 -15.79
C ASP A 110 4.08 -1.60 -14.72
N ASP A 111 3.34 -1.01 -13.77
CA ASP A 111 2.19 -1.61 -13.07
C ASP A 111 1.47 -0.62 -12.11
N ASP A 112 1.68 0.70 -12.27
CA ASP A 112 1.10 1.70 -11.37
C ASP A 112 0.09 2.57 -12.12
N GLU A 113 -1.19 2.22 -12.02
CA GLU A 113 -2.31 3.18 -12.04
C GLU A 113 -3.64 2.43 -11.77
N ARG A 114 -3.87 2.05 -10.51
CA ARG A 114 -5.25 1.89 -10.01
C ARG A 114 -5.40 2.78 -8.79
N GLU A 115 -6.14 3.87 -8.96
CA GLU A 115 -6.71 4.64 -7.85
C GLU A 115 -7.69 3.72 -7.11
N LEU A 116 -7.17 3.00 -6.13
CA LEU A 116 -7.98 2.21 -5.22
C LEU A 116 -8.39 3.14 -4.08
N GLY A 117 -9.61 3.65 -4.23
CA GLY A 117 -10.30 4.39 -3.19
C GLY A 117 -10.47 3.54 -1.93
N PRO A 118 -10.79 4.17 -0.80
CA PRO A 118 -10.83 3.49 0.49
C PRO A 118 -11.69 2.24 0.53
N ALA A 119 -11.22 1.27 1.32
CA ALA A 119 -11.97 0.07 1.68
C ALA A 119 -13.44 0.44 1.98
N PRO A 120 -14.40 -0.16 1.25
CA PRO A 120 -15.83 0.07 1.42
C PRO A 120 -16.33 -0.01 2.85
N ARG A 121 -17.45 0.70 3.02
CA ARG A 121 -18.30 0.76 4.21
C ARG A 121 -18.49 -0.61 4.84
N TYR A 122 -18.39 -0.65 6.17
CA TYR A 122 -18.75 -1.81 6.99
C TYR A 122 -20.13 -2.34 6.56
N ALA A 123 -20.17 -3.58 6.08
CA ALA A 123 -21.42 -4.26 5.81
C ALA A 123 -21.90 -4.89 7.11
N HIS A 124 -23.12 -4.54 7.53
CA HIS A 124 -23.74 -5.22 8.67
C HIS A 124 -23.90 -6.71 8.34
N PRO A 125 -23.49 -7.63 9.22
CA PRO A 125 -23.92 -9.01 9.11
C PRO A 125 -25.45 -9.05 9.21
N ALA A 126 -26.11 -9.22 8.07
CA ALA A 126 -27.58 -9.18 7.99
C ALA A 126 -28.23 -10.46 8.54
N SER A 127 -27.45 -11.50 8.87
CA SER A 127 -27.96 -12.80 9.29
C SER A 127 -27.06 -13.44 10.35
N THR A 128 -27.68 -14.05 11.36
CA THR A 128 -27.03 -14.93 12.34
C THR A 128 -26.80 -16.35 11.79
N ILE A 129 -27.34 -16.66 10.61
CA ILE A 129 -27.18 -17.94 9.93
C ILE A 129 -25.86 -17.92 9.15
N HIS A 130 -24.98 -18.86 9.49
CA HIS A 130 -23.69 -19.01 8.85
C HIS A 130 -23.87 -19.46 7.38
N PRO A 131 -23.34 -18.72 6.38
CA PRO A 131 -23.62 -19.01 4.97
C PRO A 131 -22.84 -20.21 4.41
N PHE A 132 -21.92 -20.77 5.20
CA PHE A 132 -21.10 -21.93 4.82
C PHE A 132 -21.42 -23.14 5.71
N PRO A 133 -21.28 -24.38 5.19
CA PRO A 133 -21.59 -25.62 5.93
C PRO A 133 -20.58 -25.96 7.05
N GLY A 134 -19.43 -25.28 7.09
CA GLY A 134 -18.39 -25.41 8.10
C GLY A 134 -17.73 -24.06 8.37
N ARG A 135 -16.59 -24.07 9.08
CA ARG A 135 -15.91 -22.83 9.45
C ARG A 135 -15.37 -22.09 8.22
N VAL A 136 -15.32 -20.77 8.30
CA VAL A 136 -14.61 -19.94 7.32
C VAL A 136 -13.32 -19.43 7.94
N ILE A 137 -12.20 -19.73 7.27
CA ILE A 137 -10.88 -19.23 7.63
C ILE A 137 -10.45 -18.23 6.56
N LEU A 138 -9.94 -17.07 6.97
CA LEU A 138 -9.35 -16.06 6.11
C LEU A 138 -7.85 -15.92 6.42
N GLU A 139 -6.99 -16.34 5.49
CA GLU A 139 -5.56 -16.08 5.52
C GLU A 139 -5.23 -14.81 4.73
N ILE A 140 -4.82 -13.76 5.42
CA ILE A 140 -4.31 -12.53 4.79
C ILE A 140 -2.80 -12.68 4.63
N GLY A 141 -2.26 -12.24 3.49
CA GLY A 141 -0.83 -12.38 3.16
C GLY A 141 -0.47 -13.84 2.93
N CYS A 142 -1.25 -14.54 2.11
CA CYS A 142 -1.11 -15.98 1.96
C CYS A 142 0.21 -16.42 1.30
N GLY A 143 0.92 -15.53 0.60
CA GLY A 143 2.15 -15.87 -0.10
C GLY A 143 1.98 -17.06 -1.05
N ALA A 144 2.85 -18.06 -0.94
CA ALA A 144 2.75 -19.32 -1.69
C ALA A 144 1.76 -20.34 -1.07
N GLY A 145 1.03 -19.95 -0.02
CA GLY A 145 -0.01 -20.76 0.64
C GLY A 145 0.49 -21.62 1.79
N ASN A 146 1.72 -21.40 2.28
CA ASN A 146 2.35 -22.25 3.30
C ASN A 146 1.61 -22.30 4.65
N SER A 147 0.70 -21.37 4.93
CA SER A 147 -0.26 -21.51 6.05
C SER A 147 -1.63 -22.02 5.57
N ALA A 148 -2.10 -21.52 4.43
CA ALA A 148 -3.44 -21.79 3.92
C ALA A 148 -3.69 -23.29 3.64
N PHE A 149 -2.70 -24.00 3.08
CA PHE A 149 -2.83 -25.44 2.85
C PHE A 149 -2.80 -26.25 4.15
N PRO A 150 -1.86 -26.04 5.09
CA PRO A 150 -1.95 -26.66 6.41
C PRO A 150 -3.24 -26.36 7.16
N LEU A 151 -3.79 -25.14 7.09
CA LEU A 151 -5.08 -24.79 7.70
C LEU A 151 -6.25 -25.56 7.06
N LEU A 152 -6.21 -25.76 5.74
CA LEU A 152 -7.20 -26.56 5.01
C LEU A 152 -7.19 -28.03 5.45
N ASP A 153 -6.00 -28.56 5.78
CA ASP A 153 -5.83 -29.92 6.30
C ASP A 153 -6.20 -30.03 7.78
N LEU A 154 -5.89 -28.99 8.56
CA LEU A 154 -6.18 -28.90 10.01
C LEU A 154 -7.68 -28.91 10.30
N ASP A 155 -8.48 -28.28 9.42
CA ASP A 155 -9.94 -28.31 9.50
C ASP A 155 -10.55 -28.82 8.18
N PRO A 156 -10.86 -30.13 8.11
CA PRO A 156 -11.46 -30.75 6.94
C PRO A 156 -12.84 -30.19 6.54
N ARG A 157 -13.50 -29.44 7.42
CA ARG A 157 -14.79 -28.80 7.15
C ARG A 157 -14.67 -27.32 6.81
N ALA A 158 -13.48 -26.74 6.92
CA ALA A 158 -13.30 -25.33 6.67
C ALA A 158 -13.25 -25.01 5.17
N THR A 159 -13.78 -23.83 4.83
CA THR A 159 -13.46 -23.11 3.60
C THR A 159 -12.39 -22.07 3.94
N VAL A 160 -11.26 -22.11 3.24
CA VAL A 160 -10.12 -21.21 3.41
C VAL A 160 -10.12 -20.18 2.29
N PHE A 161 -10.52 -18.96 2.60
CA PHE A 161 -10.23 -17.80 1.77
C PHE A 161 -8.79 -17.36 2.05
N CYS A 162 -8.02 -17.12 1.00
CA CYS A 162 -6.63 -16.70 1.16
C CYS A 162 -6.31 -15.58 0.17
N CYS A 163 -5.75 -14.49 0.66
CA CYS A 163 -5.43 -13.35 -0.19
C CYS A 163 -4.03 -12.84 -0.01
N ASP A 164 -3.51 -12.27 -1.07
CA ASP A 164 -2.25 -11.56 -1.09
C ASP A 164 -2.37 -10.38 -2.05
N PHE A 165 -1.68 -9.28 -1.77
CA PHE A 165 -1.68 -8.13 -2.67
C PHE A 165 -0.80 -8.35 -3.91
N SER A 166 0.06 -9.38 -3.92
CA SER A 166 0.86 -9.80 -5.07
C SER A 166 0.08 -10.80 -5.91
N PRO A 167 -0.22 -10.48 -7.18
CA PRO A 167 -0.79 -11.45 -8.11
C PRO A 167 0.07 -12.69 -8.29
N ARG A 168 1.41 -12.57 -8.20
CA ARG A 168 2.31 -13.73 -8.27
C ARG A 168 2.16 -14.67 -7.09
N ALA A 169 2.05 -14.16 -5.87
CA ALA A 169 1.78 -14.98 -4.69
C ALA A 169 0.51 -15.82 -4.88
N VAL A 170 -0.59 -15.15 -5.25
CA VAL A 170 -1.87 -15.81 -5.52
C VAL A 170 -1.76 -16.84 -6.64
N ALA A 171 -0.97 -16.59 -7.69
CA ALA A 171 -0.73 -17.54 -8.76
C ALA A 171 0.02 -18.81 -8.29
N LEU A 172 0.92 -18.71 -7.29
CA LEU A 172 1.58 -19.86 -6.68
C LEU A 172 0.56 -20.73 -5.92
N VAL A 173 -0.32 -20.10 -5.13
CA VAL A 173 -1.42 -20.81 -4.44
C VAL A 173 -2.33 -21.50 -5.45
N GLU A 174 -2.74 -20.79 -6.49
CA GLU A 174 -3.61 -21.33 -7.53
C GLU A 174 -2.95 -22.52 -8.27
N ARG A 175 -1.63 -22.49 -8.49
CA ARG A 175 -0.90 -23.64 -9.06
C ARG A 175 -0.96 -24.85 -8.13
N ARG A 176 -0.69 -24.70 -6.84
CA ARG A 176 -0.78 -25.80 -5.85
C ARG A 176 -2.23 -26.27 -5.65
N ARG A 177 -3.20 -25.36 -5.68
CA ARG A 177 -4.64 -25.67 -5.62
C ARG A 177 -5.07 -26.60 -6.77
N ARG A 178 -4.56 -26.40 -7.99
CA ARG A 178 -4.90 -27.26 -9.15
C ARG A 178 -4.46 -28.71 -9.04
N THR A 179 -3.50 -29.02 -8.17
CA THR A 179 -3.05 -30.40 -7.94
C THR A 179 -3.86 -31.13 -6.87
N LEU A 180 -4.76 -30.43 -6.17
CA LEU A 180 -5.58 -31.01 -5.11
C LEU A 180 -6.79 -31.79 -5.66
N PRO A 181 -7.26 -32.81 -4.91
CA PRO A 181 -8.57 -33.42 -5.10
C PRO A 181 -9.70 -32.37 -5.06
N ALA A 182 -10.80 -32.63 -5.78
CA ALA A 182 -11.89 -31.66 -5.95
C ALA A 182 -12.47 -31.14 -4.63
N ASP A 183 -12.64 -32.01 -3.64
CA ASP A 183 -13.18 -31.68 -2.31
C ASP A 183 -12.30 -30.69 -1.53
N LYS A 184 -10.97 -30.73 -1.70
CA LYS A 184 -10.03 -29.77 -1.11
C LYS A 184 -9.89 -28.53 -1.98
N ARG A 185 -9.76 -28.71 -3.30
CA ARG A 185 -9.60 -27.63 -4.29
C ARG A 185 -10.74 -26.61 -4.21
N ASP A 186 -11.97 -27.07 -4.01
CA ASP A 186 -13.15 -26.22 -3.99
C ASP A 186 -13.34 -25.50 -2.63
N ARG A 187 -12.60 -25.92 -1.60
CA ARG A 187 -12.58 -25.30 -0.27
C ARG A 187 -11.44 -24.30 -0.06
N ILE A 188 -10.46 -24.21 -0.95
CA ILE A 188 -9.42 -23.18 -0.91
C ILE A 188 -9.66 -22.15 -2.01
N VAL A 189 -9.83 -20.89 -1.63
CA VAL A 189 -10.29 -19.80 -2.49
C VAL A 189 -9.25 -18.67 -2.48
N PRO A 190 -8.26 -18.69 -3.39
CA PRO A 190 -7.26 -17.66 -3.49
C PRO A 190 -7.77 -16.43 -4.27
N PHE A 191 -7.42 -15.22 -3.83
CA PHE A 191 -7.76 -13.98 -4.55
C PHE A 191 -6.73 -12.87 -4.29
N VAL A 192 -6.57 -11.95 -5.26
CA VAL A 192 -5.69 -10.79 -5.10
C VAL A 192 -6.44 -9.71 -4.31
N CYS A 193 -5.83 -9.24 -3.22
CA CYS A 193 -6.39 -8.15 -2.44
C CYS A 193 -5.28 -7.36 -1.71
N ASP A 194 -5.21 -6.07 -1.95
CA ASP A 194 -4.54 -5.13 -1.04
C ASP A 194 -5.47 -4.80 0.12
N VAL A 195 -5.39 -5.59 1.19
CA VAL A 195 -6.29 -5.46 2.35
C VAL A 195 -6.24 -4.08 3.02
N SER A 196 -5.19 -3.28 2.77
CA SER A 196 -5.07 -1.92 3.30
C SER A 196 -5.83 -0.88 2.47
N ARG A 197 -6.28 -1.22 1.26
CA ARG A 197 -6.91 -0.30 0.30
C ARG A 197 -8.19 -0.84 -0.33
N GLU A 198 -8.28 -2.14 -0.56
CA GLU A 198 -9.36 -2.82 -1.28
C GLU A 198 -10.32 -3.53 -0.31
N PRO A 199 -11.64 -3.59 -0.60
CA PRO A 199 -12.61 -4.35 0.20
C PRO A 199 -12.30 -5.84 0.26
N LEU A 200 -12.48 -6.45 1.43
CA LEU A 200 -12.66 -7.90 1.55
C LEU A 200 -14.08 -8.34 1.20
N CYS A 201 -15.10 -7.50 1.46
CA CYS A 201 -16.52 -7.79 1.23
C CYS A 201 -17.25 -6.71 0.41
N GLY A 202 -18.36 -7.09 -0.22
CA GLY A 202 -19.31 -6.16 -0.85
C GLY A 202 -19.29 -6.16 -2.37
N SER A 203 -20.31 -5.54 -2.97
CA SER A 203 -20.60 -5.56 -4.42
C SER A 203 -19.55 -4.88 -5.31
N ASN A 204 -18.60 -4.15 -4.73
CA ASN A 204 -17.54 -3.43 -5.45
C ASN A 204 -16.22 -4.24 -5.51
N GLY A 205 -16.30 -5.56 -5.56
CA GLY A 205 -15.15 -6.45 -5.75
C GLY A 205 -14.68 -7.24 -4.52
N GLY A 206 -15.42 -7.23 -3.42
CA GLY A 206 -15.10 -8.06 -2.26
C GLY A 206 -15.49 -9.53 -2.48
N MET A 207 -14.57 -10.45 -2.20
CA MET A 207 -14.75 -11.88 -2.44
C MET A 207 -15.49 -12.63 -1.33
N ILE A 208 -15.54 -12.04 -0.13
CA ILE A 208 -16.00 -12.72 1.08
C ILE A 208 -17.35 -12.14 1.50
N PRO A 209 -18.37 -12.97 1.78
CA PRO A 209 -19.61 -12.51 2.39
C PRO A 209 -19.35 -11.82 3.74
N PRO A 210 -20.04 -10.72 4.07
CA PRO A 210 -19.83 -10.03 5.34
C PRO A 210 -20.24 -10.91 6.52
N GLY A 211 -19.48 -10.82 7.61
CA GLY A 211 -19.81 -11.49 8.86
C GLY A 211 -19.69 -13.01 8.91
N CYS A 212 -19.05 -13.65 7.93
CA CYS A 212 -18.96 -15.11 7.88
C CYS A 212 -17.61 -15.69 8.38
N VAL A 213 -16.57 -14.88 8.57
CA VAL A 213 -15.23 -15.39 8.92
C VAL A 213 -15.17 -15.75 10.41
N ASP A 214 -14.94 -17.03 10.71
CA ASP A 214 -14.73 -17.53 12.06
C ASP A 214 -13.30 -17.28 12.54
N VAL A 215 -12.31 -17.48 11.67
CA VAL A 215 -10.89 -17.32 12.01
C VAL A 215 -10.20 -16.50 10.92
N CYS A 216 -9.53 -15.42 11.29
CA CYS A 216 -8.64 -14.67 10.41
C CYS A 216 -7.19 -14.82 10.89
N THR A 217 -6.28 -15.13 9.99
CA THR A 217 -4.84 -15.28 10.27
C THR A 217 -4.05 -14.20 9.54
N MET A 218 -3.10 -13.60 10.25
CA MET A 218 -2.10 -12.67 9.73
C MET A 218 -0.73 -13.11 10.25
N VAL A 219 0.02 -13.82 9.40
CA VAL A 219 1.36 -14.31 9.74
C VAL A 219 2.42 -13.55 8.95
N PHE A 220 3.19 -12.69 9.63
CA PHE A 220 4.18 -11.78 9.06
C PHE A 220 3.61 -10.80 8.02
N VAL A 221 2.43 -10.26 8.30
CA VAL A 221 1.66 -9.42 7.35
C VAL A 221 1.66 -7.98 7.76
N LEU A 222 1.24 -7.68 9.00
CA LEU A 222 1.11 -6.30 9.43
C LEU A 222 2.49 -5.63 9.43
N SER A 223 3.56 -6.38 9.70
CA SER A 223 4.93 -5.88 9.60
C SER A 223 5.32 -5.36 8.22
N ALA A 224 4.70 -5.84 7.15
CA ALA A 224 4.98 -5.41 5.78
C ALA A 224 4.16 -4.18 5.35
N ILE A 225 3.19 -3.78 6.18
CA ILE A 225 2.24 -2.69 5.93
C ILE A 225 2.66 -1.47 6.74
N ALA A 226 2.52 -0.27 6.18
CA ALA A 226 2.85 0.95 6.90
C ALA A 226 1.98 1.08 8.18
N PRO A 227 2.55 1.51 9.33
CA PRO A 227 1.81 1.57 10.60
C PRO A 227 0.53 2.41 10.55
N ASP A 228 0.52 3.49 9.76
CA ASP A 228 -0.65 4.35 9.54
C ASP A 228 -1.77 3.67 8.75
N ARG A 229 -1.47 2.59 8.02
CA ARG A 229 -2.43 1.79 7.25
C ARG A 229 -2.97 0.58 8.00
N MET A 230 -2.26 0.08 9.01
CA MET A 230 -2.72 -1.06 9.83
C MET A 230 -4.14 -0.87 10.42
N PRO A 231 -4.54 0.34 10.86
CA PRO A 231 -5.92 0.56 11.28
C PRO A 231 -6.91 0.25 10.15
N ASP A 232 -6.66 0.63 8.91
CA ASP A 232 -7.58 0.33 7.80
C ASP A 232 -7.66 -1.16 7.48
N VAL A 233 -6.55 -1.90 7.64
CA VAL A 233 -6.56 -3.37 7.57
C VAL A 233 -7.54 -3.96 8.59
N LEU A 234 -7.44 -3.57 9.87
CA LEU A 234 -8.33 -4.09 10.92
C LEU A 234 -9.80 -3.72 10.70
N ARG A 235 -10.07 -2.54 10.12
CA ARG A 235 -11.43 -2.14 9.72
C ARG A 235 -11.98 -3.13 8.71
N ASN A 236 -11.19 -3.43 7.68
CA ASN A 236 -11.56 -4.29 6.59
C ASN A 236 -11.77 -5.73 7.09
N VAL A 237 -10.86 -6.25 7.91
CA VAL A 237 -11.02 -7.55 8.59
C VAL A 237 -12.33 -7.60 9.36
N SER A 238 -12.62 -6.59 10.17
CA SER A 238 -13.85 -6.54 10.97
C SER A 238 -15.14 -6.64 10.14
N SER A 239 -15.13 -6.23 8.86
CA SER A 239 -16.31 -6.32 7.98
C SER A 239 -16.69 -7.76 7.59
N VAL A 240 -15.74 -8.68 7.60
CA VAL A 240 -15.97 -10.09 7.25
C VAL A 240 -16.01 -11.00 8.47
N MET A 241 -15.48 -10.57 9.62
CA MET A 241 -15.51 -11.35 10.86
C MET A 241 -16.91 -11.54 11.40
N ARG A 242 -17.18 -12.71 11.99
CA ARG A 242 -18.40 -12.95 12.76
C ARG A 242 -18.59 -11.88 13.85
N PRO A 243 -19.80 -11.32 14.04
CA PRO A 243 -20.05 -10.25 15.01
C PRO A 243 -20.03 -10.74 16.46
N GLY A 244 -20.06 -9.81 17.41
CA GLY A 244 -20.31 -10.09 18.83
C GLY A 244 -19.18 -10.87 19.50
N GLY A 245 -17.93 -10.67 19.07
CA GLY A 245 -16.79 -11.42 19.61
C GLY A 245 -16.79 -12.91 19.29
N ALA A 246 -17.60 -13.38 18.33
CA ALA A 246 -17.69 -14.80 17.99
C ALA A 246 -16.55 -15.30 17.08
N GLY A 247 -15.86 -14.40 16.37
CA GLY A 247 -14.72 -14.73 15.51
C GLY A 247 -13.38 -14.55 16.23
N ARG A 248 -12.30 -15.10 15.66
CA ARG A 248 -10.94 -14.99 16.19
C ARG A 248 -9.97 -14.44 15.15
N VAL A 249 -9.18 -13.45 15.54
CA VAL A 249 -8.08 -12.92 14.74
C VAL A 249 -6.76 -13.36 15.37
N LEU A 250 -5.97 -14.10 14.60
CA LEU A 250 -4.69 -14.65 14.99
C LEU A 250 -3.60 -13.85 14.30
N LEU A 251 -2.71 -13.27 15.10
CA LEU A 251 -1.57 -12.50 14.61
C LEU A 251 -0.28 -13.20 15.03
N ARG A 252 0.64 -13.39 14.10
CA ARG A 252 2.04 -13.71 14.41
C ARG A 252 2.93 -12.82 13.58
N ASP A 253 3.76 -12.00 14.21
CA ASP A 253 4.56 -11.01 13.50
C ASP A 253 5.90 -10.74 14.22
N TYR A 254 6.76 -9.90 13.65
CA TYR A 254 8.05 -9.59 14.28
C TYR A 254 7.87 -8.83 15.60
N ALA A 255 8.65 -9.17 16.63
CA ALA A 255 8.63 -8.47 17.90
C ALA A 255 9.78 -7.48 18.03
N ASP A 256 9.57 -6.44 18.84
CA ASP A 256 10.61 -5.51 19.26
C ASP A 256 11.82 -6.23 19.88
N GLY A 257 13.02 -5.73 19.58
CA GLY A 257 14.30 -6.28 20.00
C GLY A 257 14.70 -7.58 19.29
N ASP A 258 14.11 -7.90 18.13
CA ASP A 258 14.61 -8.98 17.26
C ASP A 258 16.00 -8.62 16.69
N LEU A 259 16.83 -9.63 16.44
CA LEU A 259 18.16 -9.44 15.84
C LEU A 259 18.11 -8.66 14.52
N ALA A 260 17.13 -8.94 13.65
CA ALA A 260 17.03 -8.25 12.37
C ALA A 260 16.71 -6.76 12.56
N GLN A 261 15.90 -6.42 13.56
CA GLN A 261 15.63 -5.02 13.91
C GLN A 261 16.92 -4.30 14.31
N THR A 262 17.71 -4.92 15.19
CA THR A 262 18.96 -4.36 15.70
C THR A 262 19.91 -4.08 14.55
N ARG A 263 20.08 -5.05 13.64
CA ARG A 263 20.92 -4.91 12.44
C ARG A 263 20.46 -3.82 11.50
N LEU A 264 19.14 -3.63 11.33
CA LEU A 264 18.59 -2.56 10.50
C LEU A 264 18.75 -1.18 11.14
N GLY A 265 18.67 -1.11 12.47
CA GLY A 265 18.91 0.12 13.24
C GLY A 265 20.37 0.57 13.20
N ASP A 266 21.31 -0.36 13.39
CA ASP A 266 22.74 -0.05 13.53
C ASP A 266 23.41 0.43 12.23
N LYS A 267 22.83 0.13 11.07
CA LYS A 267 23.42 0.47 9.76
C LYS A 267 23.48 1.98 9.50
N GLY A 268 22.57 2.77 10.08
CA GLY A 268 22.53 4.23 9.89
C GLY A 268 22.48 4.69 8.42
N ASP A 269 22.02 3.83 7.50
CA ASP A 269 22.11 4.02 6.05
C ASP A 269 20.80 4.53 5.42
N GLY A 270 19.91 5.10 6.23
CA GLY A 270 18.63 5.65 5.81
C GLY A 270 17.54 4.61 5.57
N ARG A 271 17.70 3.37 6.04
CA ARG A 271 16.67 2.31 5.98
C ARG A 271 15.57 2.43 7.02
N LYS A 272 15.72 3.28 8.04
CA LYS A 272 14.70 3.52 9.07
C LYS A 272 13.60 4.42 8.51
N LEU A 273 12.44 3.85 8.23
CA LEU A 273 11.26 4.57 7.72
C LEU A 273 10.48 5.28 8.84
N GLY A 274 10.66 4.85 10.08
CA GLY A 274 10.02 5.40 11.27
C GLY A 274 10.41 4.59 12.51
N ASP A 275 9.78 4.87 13.64
CA ASP A 275 10.01 4.09 14.86
C ASP A 275 9.58 2.65 14.67
N ASN A 276 10.48 1.72 14.98
CA ASN A 276 10.33 0.29 14.75
C ASN A 276 9.98 -0.10 13.29
N HIS A 277 10.11 0.81 12.32
CA HIS A 277 9.72 0.61 10.92
C HIS A 277 10.91 0.79 9.99
N TYR A 278 11.19 -0.23 9.18
CA TYR A 278 12.40 -0.29 8.36
C TYR A 278 12.09 -0.81 6.96
N VAL A 279 13.02 -0.56 6.03
CA VAL A 279 13.05 -1.19 4.72
C VAL A 279 14.26 -2.13 4.61
N ARG A 280 14.06 -3.26 3.95
CA ARG A 280 15.07 -4.30 3.70
C ARG A 280 15.78 -4.07 2.36
N GLY A 281 16.81 -4.88 2.09
CA GLY A 281 17.60 -4.81 0.85
C GLY A 281 16.77 -5.02 -0.44
N ASP A 282 15.73 -5.85 -0.38
CA ASP A 282 14.79 -6.10 -1.49
C ASP A 282 13.71 -5.00 -1.65
N GLY A 283 13.70 -3.98 -0.79
CA GLY A 283 12.69 -2.94 -0.76
C GLY A 283 11.38 -3.33 -0.04
N THR A 284 11.28 -4.55 0.51
CA THR A 284 10.17 -4.92 1.39
C THR A 284 10.32 -4.24 2.74
N ARG A 285 9.20 -4.07 3.44
CA ARG A 285 9.16 -3.35 4.73
C ARG A 285 9.07 -4.33 5.88
N ALA A 286 9.54 -3.88 7.03
CA ALA A 286 9.46 -4.60 8.28
C ALA A 286 9.16 -3.64 9.43
N PHE A 287 8.05 -3.88 10.11
CA PHE A 287 7.71 -3.27 11.39
C PHE A 287 7.90 -4.29 12.52
N TYR A 288 8.47 -3.84 13.64
CA TYR A 288 8.73 -4.67 14.81
C TYR A 288 7.80 -4.26 15.95
N PHE A 289 6.94 -5.18 16.37
CA PHE A 289 5.83 -4.88 17.27
C PHE A 289 6.27 -4.89 18.73
N GLU A 290 6.04 -3.76 19.39
CA GLU A 290 5.93 -3.71 20.84
C GLU A 290 4.58 -4.28 21.30
N LYS A 291 4.57 -4.94 22.47
CA LYS A 291 3.34 -5.47 23.07
C LYS A 291 2.25 -4.40 23.25
N ARG A 292 2.64 -3.17 23.60
CA ARG A 292 1.69 -2.08 23.83
C ARG A 292 1.04 -1.62 22.52
N PHE A 293 1.85 -1.43 21.48
CA PHE A 293 1.37 -0.99 20.17
C PHE A 293 0.29 -1.93 19.61
N VAL A 294 0.55 -3.24 19.60
CA VAL A 294 -0.42 -4.20 19.06
C VAL A 294 -1.71 -4.25 19.89
N LYS A 295 -1.62 -4.14 21.22
CA LYS A 295 -2.80 -4.10 22.10
C LYS A 295 -3.66 -2.88 21.81
N ASP A 296 -3.03 -1.71 21.74
CA ASP A 296 -3.71 -0.44 21.50
C ASP A 296 -4.38 -0.45 20.11
N LEU A 297 -3.66 -0.90 19.07
CA LEU A 297 -4.14 -0.99 17.70
C LEU A 297 -5.45 -1.80 17.56
N PHE A 298 -5.55 -2.96 18.22
CA PHE A 298 -6.74 -3.82 18.16
C PHE A 298 -7.85 -3.32 19.10
N ARG A 299 -7.50 -2.86 20.31
CA ARG A 299 -8.46 -2.30 21.28
C ARG A 299 -9.23 -1.14 20.68
N ASP A 300 -8.54 -0.25 19.97
CA ASP A 300 -9.17 0.93 19.37
C ASP A 300 -10.18 0.56 18.28
N ARG A 301 -10.19 -0.71 17.83
CA ARG A 301 -11.17 -1.30 16.89
C ARG A 301 -12.18 -2.24 17.54
N GLY A 302 -12.26 -2.22 18.87
CA GLY A 302 -13.20 -3.03 19.65
C GLY A 302 -12.86 -4.52 19.65
N MET A 303 -11.65 -4.90 19.26
CA MET A 303 -11.21 -6.31 19.22
C MET A 303 -10.48 -6.63 20.52
N ALA A 304 -11.13 -7.42 21.39
CA ALA A 304 -10.61 -7.74 22.71
C ALA A 304 -9.43 -8.73 22.60
N LEU A 305 -8.35 -8.45 23.34
CA LEU A 305 -7.21 -9.38 23.44
C LEU A 305 -7.61 -10.61 24.25
N GLU A 306 -7.29 -11.80 23.74
CA GLU A 306 -7.45 -13.07 24.46
C GLU A 306 -6.11 -13.60 24.96
N GLU A 307 -5.13 -13.76 24.06
CA GLU A 307 -3.78 -14.20 24.41
C GLU A 307 -2.72 -13.33 23.73
N LEU A 308 -1.62 -13.06 24.42
CA LEU A 308 -0.43 -12.42 23.86
C LEU A 308 0.83 -13.03 24.46
N THR A 309 1.69 -13.54 23.58
CA THR A 309 2.99 -14.11 23.93
C THR A 309 4.05 -13.49 23.03
N VAL A 310 5.20 -13.16 23.61
CA VAL A 310 6.40 -12.84 22.82
C VAL A 310 7.35 -14.02 23.00
N HIS A 311 7.60 -14.72 21.92
CA HIS A 311 8.54 -15.83 21.89
C HIS A 311 9.92 -15.27 21.59
N ALA A 312 10.91 -15.75 22.33
CA ALA A 312 12.32 -15.48 22.08
C ALA A 312 13.03 -16.83 21.92
N ARG A 313 13.75 -17.00 20.82
CA ARG A 313 14.52 -18.21 20.53
C ARG A 313 15.94 -17.82 20.17
N ALA A 314 16.91 -18.41 20.88
CA ALA A 314 18.30 -18.39 20.47
C ALA A 314 18.50 -19.49 19.42
N VAL A 315 18.91 -19.11 18.22
CA VAL A 315 19.29 -20.01 17.14
C VAL A 315 20.79 -19.90 16.96
N THR A 316 21.53 -21.00 17.15
CA THR A 316 22.98 -20.99 16.98
C THR A 316 23.30 -21.50 15.59
N ASN A 317 23.87 -20.64 14.74
CA ASN A 317 24.50 -21.13 13.52
C ASN A 317 25.80 -21.84 13.94
N ARG A 318 25.81 -23.18 13.89
CA ARG A 318 26.94 -24.00 14.31
C ARG A 318 28.16 -23.80 13.40
N ALA A 319 27.96 -23.60 12.10
CA ALA A 319 29.04 -23.36 11.13
C ALA A 319 29.78 -22.03 11.38
N ALA A 320 29.06 -20.96 11.71
CA ALA A 320 29.62 -19.64 11.99
C ALA A 320 29.93 -19.39 13.48
N GLY A 321 29.52 -20.30 14.37
CA GLY A 321 29.65 -20.14 15.83
C GLY A 321 28.85 -18.96 16.40
N ARG A 322 27.79 -18.51 15.71
CA ARG A 322 27.06 -17.29 16.05
C ARG A 322 25.68 -17.59 16.59
N ARG A 323 25.37 -16.99 17.74
CA ARG A 323 24.04 -17.02 18.35
C ARG A 323 23.19 -15.90 17.76
N MET A 324 22.01 -16.26 17.29
CA MET A 324 21.00 -15.36 16.74
C MET A 324 19.77 -15.35 17.65
N ASP A 325 19.52 -14.23 18.31
CA ASP A 325 18.33 -14.07 19.15
C ASP A 325 17.15 -13.57 18.30
N ARG A 326 16.22 -14.49 17.99
CA ARG A 326 15.02 -14.21 17.19
C ARG A 326 13.81 -14.01 18.08
N ARG A 327 12.97 -13.03 17.76
CA ARG A 327 11.79 -12.66 18.53
C ARG A 327 10.57 -12.46 17.64
N TRP A 328 9.45 -13.08 18.02
CA TRP A 328 8.16 -12.87 17.36
C TRP A 328 7.06 -12.70 18.40
N ILE A 329 6.09 -11.85 18.05
CA ILE A 329 4.87 -11.66 18.82
C ILE A 329 3.80 -12.60 18.26
N GLN A 330 3.02 -13.19 19.15
CA GLN A 330 1.88 -14.03 18.84
C GLN A 330 0.70 -13.57 19.67
N CYS A 331 -0.42 -13.29 19.00
CA CYS A 331 -1.63 -12.81 19.65
C CYS A 331 -2.86 -13.54 19.13
N SER A 332 -3.89 -13.62 19.97
CA SER A 332 -5.26 -13.90 19.56
C SER A 332 -6.19 -12.81 20.09
N PHE A 333 -7.12 -12.39 19.24
CA PHE A 333 -8.13 -11.38 19.55
C PHE A 333 -9.52 -11.91 19.20
N ALA A 334 -10.52 -11.57 19.99
CA ALA A 334 -11.91 -11.71 19.59
C ALA A 334 -12.25 -10.68 18.50
N SER A 335 -13.17 -11.03 17.59
CA SER A 335 -13.76 -10.07 16.67
C SER A 335 -14.47 -8.94 17.42
N ALA A 336 -14.77 -7.83 16.74
CA ALA A 336 -15.37 -6.68 17.39
C ALA A 336 -16.75 -7.01 18.01
N GLU A 337 -17.00 -6.54 19.24
CA GLU A 337 -18.29 -6.73 19.93
C GLU A 337 -19.44 -5.99 19.23
N ALA A 338 -19.16 -4.78 18.75
CA ALA A 338 -20.11 -3.97 17.99
C ALA A 338 -19.54 -3.64 16.60
N PRO A 339 -20.38 -3.68 15.54
CA PRO A 339 -20.09 -3.03 14.28
C PRO A 339 -19.57 -1.61 14.49
N ALA A 340 -18.32 -1.34 14.07
CA ALA A 340 -17.86 0.05 14.01
C ALA A 340 -18.77 0.82 13.03
N ALA A 341 -19.26 1.99 13.44
CA ALA A 341 -20.05 2.84 12.55
C ALA A 341 -19.29 3.07 11.24
N PRO A 342 -19.97 3.10 10.07
CA PRO A 342 -19.31 3.37 8.80
C PRO A 342 -18.55 4.69 8.90
N LEU A 343 -17.22 4.66 8.75
CA LEU A 343 -16.48 5.91 8.68
C LEU A 343 -16.74 6.57 7.32
N PRO A 344 -16.74 7.92 7.27
CA PRO A 344 -16.74 8.62 6.01
C PRO A 344 -15.55 8.17 5.15
N PRO A 345 -15.68 8.17 3.82
CA PRO A 345 -14.54 7.87 2.95
C PRO A 345 -13.38 8.81 3.33
N PRO A 346 -12.14 8.33 3.51
CA PRO A 346 -11.00 9.21 3.66
C PRO A 346 -10.98 10.23 2.52
N PRO A 347 -10.50 11.44 2.81
CA PRO A 347 -10.28 12.44 1.78
C PRO A 347 -9.38 11.84 0.68
N PRO A 348 -9.60 12.21 -0.59
CA PRO A 348 -8.71 11.78 -1.66
C PRO A 348 -7.26 12.15 -1.29
N PRO A 349 -6.27 11.31 -1.64
CA PRO A 349 -4.88 11.64 -1.39
C PRO A 349 -4.56 13.02 -2.00
N PRO A 350 -3.73 13.84 -1.35
CA PRO A 350 -3.37 15.14 -1.88
C PRO A 350 -2.80 14.97 -3.29
N GLU A 351 -3.21 15.86 -4.19
CA GLU A 351 -2.78 15.86 -5.59
C GLU A 351 -1.23 15.83 -5.65
N PRO A 352 -0.61 14.85 -6.33
CA PRO A 352 0.84 14.81 -6.48
C PRO A 352 1.35 16.13 -7.09
N GLU A 353 2.47 16.65 -6.61
CA GLU A 353 2.98 17.96 -7.04
C GLU A 353 3.09 18.10 -8.56
N TRP A 354 3.42 17.01 -9.26
CA TRP A 354 3.56 17.02 -10.71
C TRP A 354 2.21 17.19 -11.44
N ARG A 355 1.11 16.63 -10.92
CA ARG A 355 -0.24 16.85 -11.47
C ARG A 355 -0.67 18.29 -11.23
N ARG A 356 -0.45 18.81 -10.03
CA ARG A 356 -0.71 20.22 -9.69
C ARG A 356 0.04 21.16 -10.64
N ARG A 357 1.35 20.94 -10.82
CA ARG A 357 2.20 21.72 -11.74
C ARG A 357 1.76 21.59 -13.19
N ALA A 358 1.33 20.41 -13.65
CA ALA A 358 0.84 20.20 -15.01
C ALA A 358 -0.45 21.00 -15.27
N ARG A 359 -1.41 20.98 -14.33
CA ARG A 359 -2.65 21.76 -14.41
C ARG A 359 -2.38 23.26 -14.39
N GLU A 360 -1.49 23.73 -13.51
CA GLU A 360 -1.08 25.13 -13.45
C GLU A 360 -0.42 25.59 -14.76
N ALA A 361 0.42 24.74 -15.35
CA ALA A 361 1.06 25.02 -16.64
C ALA A 361 0.05 25.06 -17.81
N GLU A 362 -0.94 24.17 -17.81
CA GLU A 362 -2.01 24.16 -18.82
C GLU A 362 -2.91 25.40 -18.69
N ALA A 363 -3.34 25.74 -17.48
CA ALA A 363 -4.12 26.95 -17.21
C ALA A 363 -3.34 28.23 -17.62
N ALA A 364 -2.03 28.27 -17.37
CA ALA A 364 -1.19 29.38 -17.81
C ALA A 364 -1.09 29.48 -19.35
N ARG A 365 -1.04 28.34 -20.07
CA ARG A 365 -1.05 28.30 -21.53
C ARG A 365 -2.38 28.78 -22.09
N GLU A 366 -3.51 28.34 -21.55
CA GLU A 366 -4.83 28.79 -21.96
C GLU A 366 -5.04 30.29 -21.70
N ALA A 367 -4.61 30.78 -20.53
CA ALA A 367 -4.69 32.21 -20.20
C ALA A 367 -3.86 33.05 -21.17
N ARG A 368 -2.66 32.58 -21.54
CA ARG A 368 -1.82 33.24 -22.54
C ARG A 368 -2.48 33.25 -23.92
N ALA A 369 -3.04 32.13 -24.37
CA ALA A 369 -3.73 32.03 -25.65
C ALA A 369 -4.94 32.97 -25.72
N LYS A 370 -5.77 33.03 -24.66
CA LYS A 370 -6.90 33.96 -24.56
C LYS A 370 -6.46 35.42 -24.62
N ARG A 371 -5.35 35.76 -23.97
CA ARG A 371 -4.79 37.12 -24.02
C ARG A 371 -4.30 37.48 -25.42
N GLU A 372 -3.58 36.59 -26.09
CA GLU A 372 -3.09 36.81 -27.45
C GLU A 372 -4.24 36.95 -28.45
N GLU A 373 -5.30 36.16 -28.29
CA GLU A 373 -6.53 36.28 -29.09
C GLU A 373 -7.25 37.61 -28.86
N ALA A 374 -7.40 38.04 -27.60
CA ALA A 374 -7.99 39.33 -27.26
C ALA A 374 -7.16 40.51 -27.82
N GLU A 375 -5.83 40.43 -27.74
CA GLU A 375 -4.94 41.45 -28.33
C GLU A 375 -5.04 41.48 -29.86
N ARG A 376 -5.18 40.32 -30.53
CA ARG A 376 -5.40 40.24 -31.97
C ARG A 376 -6.74 40.86 -32.37
N ALA A 377 -7.83 40.50 -31.68
CA ALA A 377 -9.16 41.05 -31.94
C ALA A 377 -9.19 42.58 -31.74
N ALA A 378 -8.52 43.09 -30.70
CA ALA A 378 -8.42 44.52 -30.47
C ALA A 378 -7.66 45.25 -31.59
N ARG A 379 -6.59 44.65 -32.14
CA ARG A 379 -5.84 45.22 -33.28
C ARG A 379 -6.66 45.24 -34.56
N GLU A 380 -7.39 44.16 -34.84
CA GLU A 380 -8.27 44.06 -36.01
C GLU A 380 -9.39 45.10 -35.95
N GLU A 381 -10.01 45.27 -34.77
CA GLU A 381 -11.05 46.28 -34.56
C GLU A 381 -10.51 47.71 -34.68
N ALA A 382 -9.32 47.99 -34.12
CA ALA A 382 -8.67 49.29 -34.29
C ALA A 382 -8.38 49.61 -35.76
N ALA A 383 -7.87 48.64 -36.52
CA ALA A 383 -7.61 48.78 -37.95
C ALA A 383 -8.91 48.98 -38.76
N ARG A 384 -10.00 48.30 -38.37
CA ARG A 384 -11.33 48.48 -38.97
C ARG A 384 -11.84 49.91 -38.77
N VAL A 385 -11.78 50.41 -37.54
CA VAL A 385 -12.21 51.77 -37.18
C VAL A 385 -11.35 52.83 -37.89
N GLU A 386 -10.04 52.64 -37.97
CA GLU A 386 -9.14 53.53 -38.71
C GLU A 386 -9.48 53.54 -40.21
N GLY A 387 -9.70 52.36 -40.81
CA GLY A 387 -10.11 52.23 -42.21
C GLY A 387 -11.46 52.91 -42.49
N GLU A 388 -12.43 52.82 -41.58
CA GLU A 388 -13.72 53.53 -41.70
C GLU A 388 -13.55 55.05 -41.62
N ARG A 389 -12.73 55.54 -40.68
CA ARG A 389 -12.40 56.97 -40.59
C ARG A 389 -11.73 57.48 -41.86
N ALA A 390 -10.76 56.73 -42.39
CA ALA A 390 -10.08 57.08 -43.63
C ALA A 390 -11.06 57.15 -44.82
N ARG A 391 -11.94 56.16 -44.97
CA ARG A 391 -12.99 56.16 -46.01
C ARG A 391 -13.95 57.34 -45.87
N ALA A 392 -14.39 57.66 -44.66
CA ALA A 392 -15.28 58.80 -44.40
C ALA A 392 -14.62 60.16 -44.64
N ALA A 393 -13.32 60.28 -44.38
CA ALA A 393 -12.55 61.48 -44.71
C ALA A 393 -12.39 61.66 -46.22
N LEU A 394 -12.06 60.57 -46.93
CA LEU A 394 -11.91 60.57 -48.39
C LEU A 394 -13.22 60.89 -49.12
N SER A 395 -14.37 60.41 -48.64
CA SER A 395 -15.66 60.69 -49.27
C SER A 395 -16.11 62.15 -49.18
N ARG A 396 -15.52 62.93 -48.26
CA ARG A 396 -15.74 64.38 -48.13
C ARG A 396 -14.67 65.22 -48.82
N CYS A 397 -13.66 64.58 -49.40
CA CYS A 397 -12.57 65.28 -50.08
C CYS A 397 -13.01 65.71 -51.49
N GLU A 398 -12.71 66.95 -51.87
CA GLU A 398 -12.95 67.39 -53.24
C GLU A 398 -12.07 66.61 -54.22
N ARG A 399 -12.66 66.17 -55.33
CA ARG A 399 -12.00 65.31 -56.32
C ARG A 399 -10.64 65.85 -56.78
N LYS A 400 -10.53 67.16 -57.00
CA LYS A 400 -9.27 67.81 -57.42
C LYS A 400 -8.17 67.73 -56.35
N VAL A 401 -8.54 67.80 -55.07
CA VAL A 401 -7.60 67.70 -53.95
C VAL A 401 -7.10 66.26 -53.81
N LEU A 402 -8.00 65.29 -53.97
CA LEU A 402 -7.65 63.87 -53.96
C LEU A 402 -6.73 63.50 -55.14
N GLU A 403 -7.03 63.96 -56.35
CA GLU A 403 -6.21 63.75 -57.54
C GLU A 403 -4.81 64.35 -57.38
N SER A 404 -4.70 65.57 -56.83
CA SER A 404 -3.40 66.22 -56.55
C SER A 404 -2.58 65.43 -55.53
N PHE A 405 -3.20 64.98 -54.44
CA PHE A 405 -2.52 64.20 -53.40
C PHE A 405 -2.05 62.83 -53.92
N LEU A 406 -2.85 62.16 -54.76
CA LEU A 406 -2.46 60.89 -55.37
C LEU A 406 -1.31 61.06 -56.37
N ASP A 407 -1.26 62.18 -57.09
CA ASP A 407 -0.14 62.49 -57.99
C ASP A 407 1.14 62.79 -57.21
N GLU A 408 1.06 63.47 -56.06
CA GLU A 408 2.21 63.65 -55.14
C GLU A 408 2.75 62.30 -54.64
N LEU A 409 1.87 61.38 -54.24
CA LEU A 409 2.27 60.03 -53.82
C LEU A 409 2.90 59.23 -54.97
N ARG A 410 2.42 59.41 -56.20
CA ARG A 410 3.00 58.82 -57.41
C ARG A 410 4.40 59.35 -57.68
N ILE A 411 4.59 60.67 -57.61
CA ILE A 411 5.90 61.33 -57.79
C ILE A 411 6.88 60.87 -56.71
N ALA A 412 6.41 60.67 -55.48
CA ALA A 412 7.20 60.12 -54.38
C ALA A 412 7.46 58.61 -54.49
N GLY A 413 6.96 57.93 -55.54
CA GLY A 413 7.15 56.50 -55.78
C GLY A 413 6.42 55.59 -54.79
N ARG A 414 5.44 56.11 -54.04
CA ARG A 414 4.69 55.35 -53.01
C ARG A 414 3.49 54.60 -53.57
N VAL A 415 3.00 55.00 -54.73
CA VAL A 415 1.88 54.38 -55.44
C VAL A 415 2.14 54.48 -56.93
N THR A 416 1.76 53.46 -57.69
CA THR A 416 1.89 53.45 -59.16
C THR A 416 0.67 54.08 -59.83
N ALA A 417 0.84 54.52 -61.08
CA ALA A 417 -0.26 55.07 -61.88
C ALA A 417 -1.39 54.03 -62.08
N ASP A 418 -1.03 52.76 -62.27
CA ASP A 418 -1.97 51.65 -62.43
C ASP A 418 -2.78 51.39 -61.15
N GLU A 419 -2.14 51.47 -59.97
CA GLU A 419 -2.82 51.34 -58.67
C GLU A 419 -3.79 52.49 -58.38
N ILE A 420 -3.48 53.70 -58.86
CA ILE A 420 -4.38 54.86 -58.74
C ILE A 420 -5.58 54.67 -59.68
N ALA A 421 -5.34 54.30 -60.94
CA ALA A 421 -6.39 54.11 -61.94
C ALA A 421 -7.37 52.99 -61.55
N ALA A 422 -6.88 51.90 -60.97
CA ALA A 422 -7.69 50.78 -60.50
C ALA A 422 -8.58 51.12 -59.29
N ARG A 423 -8.27 52.18 -58.52
CA ARG A 423 -8.99 52.57 -57.29
C ARG A 423 -9.90 53.78 -57.44
N LEU A 424 -9.71 54.61 -58.47
CA LEU A 424 -10.53 55.82 -58.75
C LEU A 424 -11.52 55.64 -59.92
N GLY A 425 -11.47 54.51 -60.62
CA GLY A 425 -12.35 54.15 -61.75
C GLY A 425 -13.73 53.68 -61.33
#